data_AF-B8HXN5-F1
#
_entry.id   AF-B8HXN5-F1
#
_cell.length_a   1.000
_cell.length_b   1.000
_cell.length_c   1.000
_cell.angle_alpha   90.00
_cell.angle_beta   90.00
_cell.angle_gamma   90.00
#
_symmetry.space_group_name_H-M   'P 1'
#
loop_
_entity.id
_entity.type
_entity.pdbx_description
1 polymer ?
#
loop_
_entity_poly.entity_id
_entity_poly.type
_entity_poly.pdbx_seq_one_letter_code
_entity_poly.pdbx_strand_id
1 'polypeptide(L)'
;MDGVNYSMKSEGAKSIKPEKITISKFMEARWIRGKNPAALAQEANQRIQEHLSKYERVLILRGFTLGPDKVKYQLVEIPRHILMLAARLKGKDIKLPSGKSVNQGGSSQAISNGGGTAIVQYNGATAFKVRFDGSVEKIIIENLDVDLCTIHATWIVPTTIPTSKSAEE
;
A
#
# COMPACT_ATOMS: atom_id res chain seq x y z
N MET A 1 8.67 -20.45 -0.11
CA MET A 1 9.64 -21.25 0.68
C MET A 1 8.82 -22.31 1.38
N ASP A 2 9.20 -23.59 1.25
CA ASP A 2 8.51 -24.72 1.88
C ASP A 2 6.99 -24.73 1.64
N GLY A 3 6.59 -24.47 0.39
CA GLY A 3 5.17 -24.39 -0.01
C GLY A 3 4.46 -23.08 0.35
N VAL A 4 5.02 -22.25 1.24
CA VAL A 4 4.44 -20.95 1.62
C VAL A 4 4.88 -19.85 0.67
N ASN A 5 3.90 -19.17 0.07
CA ASN A 5 4.14 -18.06 -0.83
C ASN A 5 4.21 -16.73 -0.07
N TYR A 6 5.30 -15.98 -0.27
CA TYR A 6 5.53 -14.68 0.36
C TYR A 6 5.44 -13.56 -0.67
N SER A 7 4.84 -12.43 -0.28
CA SER A 7 5.02 -11.15 -0.96
C SER A 7 5.98 -10.29 -0.13
N MET A 8 6.97 -9.68 -0.77
CA MET A 8 7.85 -8.69 -0.15
C MET A 8 7.62 -7.33 -0.79
N LYS A 9 7.45 -6.30 0.04
CA LYS A 9 7.35 -4.90 -0.34
C LYS A 9 8.47 -4.11 0.33
N SER A 10 8.68 -2.87 -0.11
CA SER A 10 9.62 -1.96 0.53
C SER A 10 9.02 -0.57 0.73
N GLU A 11 9.47 0.11 1.77
CA GLU A 11 9.13 1.50 2.09
C GLU A 11 10.40 2.23 2.53
N GLY A 12 10.73 3.35 1.89
CA GLY A 12 11.92 4.15 2.21
C GLY A 12 11.79 5.59 1.74
N ALA A 13 10.55 6.11 1.70
CA ALA A 13 10.31 7.50 1.30
C ALA A 13 10.87 8.48 2.35
N LYS A 14 11.33 9.66 1.93
CA LYS A 14 11.81 10.71 2.85
C LYS A 14 10.77 11.11 3.90
N SER A 15 9.49 10.97 3.58
CA SER A 15 8.35 11.28 4.45
C SER A 15 7.79 10.07 5.20
N ILE A 16 8.54 8.96 5.31
CA ILE A 16 8.14 7.77 6.06
C ILE A 16 7.79 8.15 7.51
N LYS A 17 6.69 7.59 8.02
CA LYS A 17 6.25 7.80 9.40
C LYS A 17 6.46 6.52 10.20
N PRO A 18 7.04 6.55 11.40
CA PRO A 18 7.28 5.32 12.17
C PRO A 18 6.00 4.50 12.41
N GLU A 19 4.86 5.15 12.62
CA GLU A 19 3.58 4.55 13.02
C GLU A 19 2.68 4.19 11.83
N LYS A 20 3.08 4.57 10.59
CA LYS A 20 2.25 4.37 9.40
C LYS A 20 3.03 3.78 8.24
N ILE A 21 2.48 2.73 7.63
CA ILE A 21 3.03 2.07 6.45
C ILE A 21 2.34 2.57 5.18
N THR A 22 3.16 2.81 4.16
CA THR A 22 2.72 3.06 2.78
C THR A 22 3.28 1.98 1.84
N ILE A 23 2.38 1.24 1.18
CA ILE A 23 2.72 0.36 0.07
C ILE A 23 2.45 1.12 -1.23
N SER A 24 3.49 1.79 -1.74
CA SER A 24 3.43 2.65 -2.95
C SER A 24 3.06 1.89 -4.24
N LYS A 25 3.21 0.57 -4.24
CA LYS A 25 2.84 -0.34 -5.33
C LYS A 25 2.27 -1.63 -4.74
N PHE A 26 1.01 -1.57 -4.34
CA PHE A 26 0.30 -2.76 -3.88
C PHE A 26 0.07 -3.72 -5.04
N MET A 27 -0.57 -3.22 -6.11
CA MET A 27 -0.75 -3.94 -7.37
C MET A 27 -0.92 -3.01 -8.57
N GLU A 28 -0.71 -3.55 -9.77
CA GLU A 28 -1.00 -2.89 -11.05
C GLU A 28 -2.52 -2.71 -11.24
N ALA A 29 -2.90 -1.60 -11.86
CA ALA A 29 -4.27 -1.15 -11.91
C ALA A 29 -4.61 -0.30 -13.16
N ARG A 30 -4.15 -0.71 -14.35
CA ARG A 30 -4.51 -0.05 -15.63
C ARG A 30 -6.02 0.14 -15.84
N TRP A 31 -6.79 -0.78 -15.28
CA TRP A 31 -8.24 -0.84 -15.40
C TRP A 31 -8.97 0.32 -14.69
N ILE A 32 -8.35 1.11 -13.81
CA ILE A 32 -9.08 2.12 -13.01
C ILE A 32 -9.60 3.33 -13.78
N ARG A 33 -9.09 3.60 -14.99
CA ARG A 33 -9.45 4.79 -15.77
C ARG A 33 -10.90 4.75 -16.26
N GLY A 34 -11.58 5.90 -16.21
CA GLY A 34 -12.94 6.04 -16.76
C GLY A 34 -14.02 5.29 -15.96
N LYS A 35 -13.69 4.81 -14.75
CA LYS A 35 -14.64 4.11 -13.89
C LYS A 35 -15.32 5.06 -12.91
N ASN A 36 -16.61 4.82 -12.70
CA ASN A 36 -17.38 5.39 -11.60
C ASN A 36 -17.07 4.63 -10.28
N PRO A 37 -17.53 5.13 -9.12
CA PRO A 37 -17.21 4.51 -7.83
C PRO A 37 -17.69 3.06 -7.68
N ALA A 38 -18.88 2.74 -8.19
CA ALA A 38 -19.43 1.39 -8.08
C ALA A 38 -18.59 0.37 -8.87
N ALA A 39 -18.24 0.71 -10.11
CA ALA A 39 -17.39 -0.12 -10.96
C ALA A 39 -15.96 -0.25 -10.40
N LEU A 40 -15.39 0.84 -9.86
CA LEU A 40 -14.09 0.79 -9.17
C LEU A 40 -14.11 -0.20 -8.00
N ALA A 41 -15.13 -0.12 -7.14
CA ALA A 41 -15.28 -0.99 -5.99
C ALA A 41 -15.40 -2.46 -6.40
N GLN A 42 -16.26 -2.77 -7.37
CA GLN A 42 -16.46 -4.13 -7.86
C GLN A 42 -15.17 -4.76 -8.38
N GLU A 43 -14.47 -4.07 -9.29
CA GLU A 43 -13.23 -4.59 -9.87
C GLU A 43 -12.08 -4.61 -8.86
N ALA A 44 -12.00 -3.62 -7.96
CA ALA A 44 -11.04 -3.63 -6.87
C ALA A 44 -11.22 -4.88 -6.01
N ASN A 45 -12.45 -5.18 -5.59
CA ASN A 45 -12.74 -6.30 -4.72
C ASN A 45 -12.27 -7.63 -5.34
N GLN A 46 -12.67 -7.89 -6.59
CA GLN A 46 -12.25 -9.09 -7.31
C GLN A 46 -10.72 -9.17 -7.45
N ARG A 47 -10.10 -8.12 -7.98
CA ARG A 47 -8.68 -8.15 -8.33
C ARG A 47 -7.76 -8.15 -7.11
N ILE A 48 -8.15 -7.50 -6.02
CA ILE A 48 -7.43 -7.54 -4.75
C ILE A 48 -7.51 -8.94 -4.15
N GLN A 49 -8.68 -9.58 -4.19
CA GLN A 49 -8.85 -10.95 -3.71
C GLN A 49 -7.96 -11.93 -4.49
N GLU A 50 -7.98 -11.85 -5.83
CA GLU A 50 -7.12 -12.65 -6.72
C GLU A 50 -5.63 -12.32 -6.54
N HIS A 51 -5.27 -11.06 -6.27
CA HIS A 51 -3.89 -10.68 -6.03
C HIS A 51 -3.37 -11.27 -4.71
N LEU A 52 -4.16 -11.12 -3.63
CA LEU A 52 -3.85 -11.62 -2.30
C LEU A 52 -3.94 -13.15 -2.20
N SER A 53 -4.60 -13.86 -3.13
CA SER A 53 -4.66 -15.34 -3.10
C SER A 53 -3.35 -16.00 -3.49
N LYS A 54 -2.45 -15.26 -4.15
CA LYS A 54 -1.15 -15.76 -4.62
C LYS A 54 -0.12 -15.95 -3.52
N TYR A 55 -0.36 -15.38 -2.34
CA TYR A 55 0.57 -15.41 -1.23
C TYR A 55 -0.16 -15.53 0.10
N GLU A 56 0.50 -16.21 1.03
CA GLU A 56 0.00 -16.43 2.37
C GLU A 56 0.49 -15.35 3.33
N ARG A 57 1.71 -14.84 3.11
CA ARG A 57 2.36 -13.86 3.98
C ARG A 57 2.80 -12.62 3.20
N VAL A 58 2.62 -11.44 3.79
CA VAL A 58 3.01 -10.16 3.19
C VAL A 58 3.98 -9.46 4.11
N LEU A 59 5.21 -9.32 3.66
CA LEU A 59 6.28 -8.64 4.36
C LEU A 59 6.52 -7.27 3.73
N ILE A 60 6.92 -6.30 4.54
CA ILE A 60 7.46 -5.02 4.09
C ILE A 60 8.76 -4.73 4.82
N LEU A 61 9.81 -4.44 4.05
CA LEU A 61 11.06 -3.91 4.56
C LEU A 61 10.99 -2.38 4.57
N ARG A 62 11.09 -1.78 5.75
CA ARG A 62 11.00 -0.34 5.97
C ARG A 62 12.38 0.22 6.28
N GLY A 63 12.77 1.31 5.65
CA GLY A 63 14.04 2.01 5.87
C GLY A 63 13.83 3.43 6.37
N PHE A 64 14.50 3.80 7.45
CA PHE A 64 14.44 5.11 8.10
C PHE A 64 15.84 5.69 8.20
N THR A 65 16.04 6.92 7.72
CA THR A 65 17.29 7.66 7.93
C THR A 65 17.39 8.09 9.39
N LEU A 66 18.46 7.69 10.08
CA LEU A 66 18.77 8.10 11.45
C LEU A 66 20.00 9.02 11.44
N GLY A 67 19.84 10.24 10.96
CA GLY A 67 20.96 11.17 10.77
C GLY A 67 21.78 10.86 9.50
N PRO A 68 22.97 11.44 9.34
CA PRO A 68 23.75 11.38 8.10
C PRO A 68 24.39 10.01 7.81
N ASP A 69 24.64 9.22 8.85
CA ASP A 69 25.55 8.08 8.83
C ASP A 69 24.88 6.73 9.13
N LYS A 70 23.56 6.70 9.36
CA LYS A 70 22.84 5.49 9.79
C LYS A 70 21.48 5.34 9.15
N VAL A 71 21.12 4.09 8.87
CA VAL A 71 19.77 3.70 8.44
C VAL A 71 19.23 2.65 9.39
N LYS A 72 18.05 2.88 9.95
CA LYS A 72 17.27 1.87 10.67
C LYS A 72 16.40 1.12 9.68
N TYR A 73 16.46 -0.20 9.71
CA TYR A 73 15.56 -1.08 8.98
C TYR A 73 14.58 -1.76 9.93
N GLN A 74 13.37 -2.00 9.43
CA GLN A 74 12.38 -2.85 10.08
C GLN A 74 11.83 -3.86 9.07
N LEU A 75 11.79 -5.13 9.46
CA LEU A 75 11.04 -6.15 8.74
C LEU A 75 9.68 -6.31 9.43
N VAL A 76 8.62 -5.94 8.71
CA VAL A 76 7.25 -5.95 9.24
C VAL A 76 6.40 -6.92 8.41
N GLU A 77 5.60 -7.75 9.06
CA GLU A 77 4.56 -8.54 8.42
C GLU A 77 3.21 -7.87 8.58
N ILE A 78 2.52 -7.72 7.45
CA ILE A 78 1.15 -7.22 7.38
C ILE A 78 0.23 -8.44 7.30
N PRO A 79 -0.66 -8.65 8.29
CA PRO A 79 -1.60 -9.77 8.24
C PRO A 79 -2.46 -9.68 6.98
N ARG A 80 -2.51 -10.77 6.20
CA ARG A 80 -3.26 -10.82 4.94
C ARG A 80 -4.73 -10.42 5.10
N HIS A 81 -5.35 -10.77 6.23
CA HIS A 81 -6.74 -10.43 6.51
C HIS A 81 -6.98 -8.92 6.66
N ILE A 82 -5.99 -8.16 7.13
CA ILE A 82 -6.06 -6.69 7.21
C ILE A 82 -6.09 -6.12 5.79
N LEU A 83 -5.19 -6.54 4.90
CA LEU A 83 -5.20 -6.10 3.50
C LEU A 83 -6.48 -6.53 2.77
N MET A 84 -7.05 -7.70 3.12
CA MET A 84 -8.30 -8.20 2.56
C MET A 84 -9.51 -7.31 2.87
N LEU A 85 -9.44 -6.43 3.87
CA LEU A 85 -10.49 -5.42 4.11
C LEU A 85 -10.67 -4.49 2.90
N ALA A 86 -9.63 -4.28 2.09
CA ALA A 86 -9.70 -3.52 0.85
C ALA A 86 -10.54 -4.21 -0.24
N ALA A 87 -10.84 -5.50 -0.10
CA ALA A 87 -11.67 -6.25 -1.03
C ALA A 87 -13.17 -6.25 -0.65
N ARG A 88 -13.58 -5.33 0.23
CA ARG A 88 -14.97 -5.17 0.71
C ARG A 88 -15.54 -3.78 0.44
N LEU A 89 -14.89 -3.01 -0.43
CA LEU A 89 -15.30 -1.64 -0.74
C LEU A 89 -16.65 -1.65 -1.44
N LYS A 90 -17.45 -0.62 -1.14
CA LYS A 90 -18.67 -0.28 -1.86
C LYS A 90 -18.45 1.04 -2.58
N GLY A 91 -19.23 1.31 -3.63
CA GLY A 91 -19.11 2.55 -4.40
C GLY A 91 -19.23 3.81 -3.52
N LYS A 92 -20.08 3.78 -2.49
CA LYS A 92 -20.23 4.88 -1.52
C LYS A 92 -18.98 5.17 -0.67
N ASP A 93 -18.08 4.20 -0.54
CA ASP A 93 -16.86 4.34 0.25
C ASP A 93 -15.76 5.05 -0.56
N ILE A 94 -15.92 5.11 -1.89
CA ILE A 94 -14.94 5.67 -2.83
C ILE A 94 -15.28 7.13 -3.11
N LYS A 95 -14.35 8.01 -2.73
CA LYS A 95 -14.35 9.42 -3.10
C LYS A 95 -13.50 9.62 -4.35
N LEU A 96 -14.12 10.13 -5.40
CA LEU A 96 -13.40 10.55 -6.60
C LEU A 96 -12.84 11.96 -6.41
N PRO A 97 -11.69 12.28 -7.02
CA PRO A 97 -11.26 13.67 -7.17
C PRO A 97 -12.34 14.43 -7.92
N SER A 98 -12.54 15.71 -7.59
CA SER A 98 -13.43 16.60 -8.32
C SER A 98 -13.07 16.58 -9.81
N GLY A 99 -13.95 16.00 -10.64
CA GLY A 99 -13.66 15.70 -12.04
C GLY A 99 -14.93 15.74 -12.90
N LYS A 100 -14.75 15.74 -14.23
CA LYS A 100 -15.83 15.86 -15.22
C LYS A 100 -16.94 14.83 -14.93
N SER A 101 -18.17 15.31 -14.81
CA SER A 101 -19.33 14.42 -14.86
C SER A 101 -19.68 14.11 -16.31
N VAL A 102 -20.02 12.86 -16.58
CA VAL A 102 -20.50 12.46 -17.92
C VAL A 102 -21.99 12.23 -17.81
N ASN A 103 -22.74 12.79 -18.77
CA ASN A 103 -24.17 12.52 -18.91
C ASN A 103 -24.33 11.16 -19.58
N GLN A 104 -24.71 10.14 -18.80
CA GLN A 104 -25.20 8.87 -19.34
C GLN A 104 -26.66 8.69 -18.91
N GLY A 105 -27.55 8.53 -19.90
CA GLY A 105 -28.97 8.24 -19.67
C GLY A 105 -29.74 9.35 -18.94
N GLY A 106 -29.38 10.62 -19.13
CA GLY A 106 -30.04 11.75 -18.44
C GLY A 106 -29.62 11.96 -16.98
N SER A 107 -28.70 11.13 -16.46
CA SER A 107 -28.11 11.29 -15.14
C SER A 107 -26.63 11.68 -15.25
N SER A 108 -26.23 12.71 -14.50
CA SER A 108 -24.84 13.14 -14.38
C SER A 108 -24.13 12.23 -13.38
N GLN A 109 -23.15 11.43 -13.84
CA GLN A 109 -22.31 10.63 -12.96
C GLN A 109 -20.88 11.16 -12.94
N ALA A 110 -20.32 11.29 -11.74
CA ALA A 110 -18.91 11.56 -11.55
C ALA A 110 -18.09 10.34 -12.00
N ILE A 111 -17.17 10.55 -12.94
CA ILE A 111 -16.24 9.52 -13.42
C ILE A 111 -14.83 9.93 -13.01
N SER A 112 -14.01 8.93 -12.65
CA SER A 112 -12.62 9.21 -12.33
C SER A 112 -11.78 9.46 -13.60
N ASN A 113 -11.21 10.67 -13.70
CA ASN A 113 -10.20 10.99 -14.72
C ASN A 113 -8.78 10.58 -14.29
N GLY A 114 -8.63 9.85 -13.19
CA GLY A 114 -7.32 9.53 -12.62
C GLY A 114 -7.33 8.77 -11.31
N GLY A 115 -8.45 8.12 -10.95
CA GLY A 115 -8.55 7.26 -9.76
C GLY A 115 -9.44 7.80 -8.64
N GLY A 116 -9.12 7.48 -7.39
CA GLY A 116 -10.03 7.69 -6.24
C GLY A 116 -9.41 7.25 -4.93
N THR A 117 -10.12 7.51 -3.82
CA THR A 117 -9.68 7.09 -2.49
C THR A 117 -10.80 6.47 -1.69
N ALA A 118 -10.49 5.50 -0.84
CA ALA A 118 -11.41 4.93 0.12
C ALA A 118 -10.72 4.73 1.47
N ILE A 119 -11.43 5.06 2.55
CA ILE A 119 -10.98 4.77 3.92
C ILE A 119 -11.46 3.37 4.30
N VAL A 120 -10.53 2.53 4.72
CA VAL A 120 -10.81 1.17 5.18
C VAL A 120 -10.83 1.18 6.70
N GLN A 121 -11.92 0.68 7.29
CA GLN A 121 -12.13 0.63 8.73
C GLN A 121 -11.89 -0.78 9.26
N TYR A 122 -11.41 -0.89 10.49
CA TYR A 122 -11.27 -2.12 11.24
C TYR A 122 -11.53 -1.84 12.72
N ASN A 123 -12.43 -2.60 13.35
CA ASN A 123 -12.81 -2.44 14.76
C ASN A 123 -13.18 -0.99 15.16
N GLY A 124 -13.90 -0.28 14.28
CA GLY A 124 -14.35 1.10 14.53
C GLY A 124 -13.27 2.18 14.34
N ALA A 125 -12.04 1.81 13.97
CA ALA A 125 -10.95 2.74 13.68
C ALA A 125 -10.48 2.63 12.22
N THR A 126 -9.82 3.67 11.74
CA THR A 126 -9.25 3.66 10.38
C THR A 126 -8.04 2.73 10.35
N ALA A 127 -8.13 1.66 9.57
CA ALA A 127 -7.03 0.71 9.37
C ALA A 127 -6.00 1.26 8.39
N PHE A 128 -6.47 1.73 7.23
CA PHE A 128 -5.66 2.32 6.17
C PHE A 128 -6.55 3.02 5.14
N LYS A 129 -5.93 3.64 4.15
CA LYS A 129 -6.59 4.23 2.99
C LYS A 129 -6.13 3.53 1.72
N VAL A 130 -7.08 3.16 0.87
CA VAL A 130 -6.82 2.72 -0.50
C VAL A 130 -6.80 3.95 -1.39
N ARG A 131 -5.76 4.12 -2.20
CA ARG A 131 -5.74 5.07 -3.31
C ARG A 131 -5.66 4.31 -4.63
N PHE A 132 -6.63 4.55 -5.49
CA PHE A 132 -6.56 4.22 -6.91
C PHE A 132 -5.83 5.38 -7.60
N ASP A 133 -4.67 5.12 -8.17
CA ASP A 133 -3.83 6.13 -8.81
C ASP A 133 -3.77 5.88 -10.32
N GLY A 134 -4.63 6.59 -11.07
CA GLY A 134 -4.76 6.48 -12.52
C GLY A 134 -3.64 7.14 -13.32
N SER A 135 -2.79 7.95 -12.66
CA SER A 135 -1.63 8.59 -13.31
C SER A 135 -0.52 7.59 -13.60
N VAL A 136 -0.30 6.66 -12.67
CA VAL A 136 0.72 5.60 -12.74
C VAL A 136 0.12 4.20 -12.61
N GLU A 137 -1.19 4.08 -12.87
CA GLU A 137 -1.93 2.84 -13.05
C GLU A 137 -1.72 1.81 -11.91
N LYS A 138 -1.85 2.22 -10.65
CA LYS A 138 -1.62 1.32 -9.50
C LYS A 138 -2.60 1.54 -8.36
N ILE A 139 -2.75 0.52 -7.52
CA ILE A 139 -3.34 0.66 -6.18
C ILE A 139 -2.23 0.91 -5.17
N ILE A 140 -2.46 1.88 -4.29
CA ILE A 140 -1.59 2.25 -3.18
C ILE A 140 -2.34 2.00 -1.88
N ILE A 141 -1.68 1.37 -0.92
CA ILE A 141 -2.14 1.31 0.47
C ILE A 141 -1.40 2.39 1.24
N GLU A 142 -2.12 3.26 1.94
CA GLU A 142 -1.56 4.37 2.69
C GLU A 142 -2.03 4.38 4.12
N ASN A 143 -1.21 4.97 5.00
CA ASN A 143 -1.56 5.18 6.39
C ASN A 143 -1.98 3.87 7.10
N LEU A 144 -1.43 2.73 6.67
CA LEU A 144 -1.67 1.46 7.34
C LEU A 144 -1.06 1.53 8.73
N ASP A 145 -1.88 1.29 9.73
CA ASP A 145 -1.42 1.31 11.11
C ASP A 145 -0.42 0.18 11.37
N VAL A 146 0.75 0.53 11.89
CA VAL A 146 1.79 -0.44 12.24
C VAL A 146 1.33 -1.33 13.39
N ASP A 147 0.42 -0.84 14.24
CA ASP A 147 -0.12 -1.62 15.37
C ASP A 147 -1.04 -2.77 14.91
N LEU A 148 -1.46 -2.75 13.64
CA LEU A 148 -2.17 -3.88 13.00
C LEU A 148 -1.22 -4.93 12.42
N CYS A 149 0.09 -4.75 12.58
CA CYS A 149 1.13 -5.55 11.97
C CYS A 149 2.05 -6.20 13.02
N THR A 150 2.93 -7.08 12.57
CA THR A 150 3.96 -7.71 13.42
C THR A 150 5.34 -7.28 12.99
N ILE A 151 6.11 -6.67 13.89
CA ILE A 151 7.51 -6.34 13.63
C ILE A 151 8.37 -7.57 13.96
N HIS A 152 8.94 -8.20 12.95
CA HIS A 152 9.79 -9.38 13.12
C HIS A 152 11.20 -9.03 13.54
N ALA A 153 11.75 -7.95 12.97
CA ALA A 153 13.11 -7.54 13.25
C ALA A 153 13.30 -6.04 13.05
N THR A 154 14.25 -5.49 13.80
CA THR A 154 14.72 -4.11 13.67
C THR A 154 16.24 -4.11 13.81
N TRP A 155 16.94 -3.44 12.89
CA TRP A 155 18.39 -3.33 12.93
C TRP A 155 18.84 -1.96 12.40
N ILE A 156 20.07 -1.56 12.74
CA ILE A 156 20.68 -0.31 12.27
C ILE A 156 21.92 -0.68 11.46
N VAL A 157 22.06 -0.08 10.28
CA VAL A 157 23.20 -0.25 9.39
C VAL A 157 23.89 1.10 9.21
N PRO A 158 25.22 1.19 9.43
CA PRO A 158 25.99 2.38 9.05
C PRO A 158 25.92 2.60 7.53
N THR A 159 25.88 3.85 7.08
CA THR A 159 25.93 4.17 5.64
C THR A 159 27.35 4.12 5.09
N THR A 160 28.36 4.08 5.96
CA THR A 160 29.76 3.89 5.61
C THR A 160 30.16 2.44 5.83
N ILE A 161 30.84 1.86 4.85
CA ILE A 161 31.50 0.56 5.01
C ILE A 161 32.85 0.84 5.68
N PRO A 162 33.18 0.22 6.83
CA PRO A 162 34.52 0.32 7.39
C PRO A 162 35.53 -0.20 6.36
N THR A 163 36.43 0.66 5.89
CA THR A 163 37.57 0.19 5.10
C THR A 163 38.52 -0.52 6.05
N SER A 164 38.72 -1.82 5.84
CA SER A 164 39.79 -2.54 6.53
C SER A 164 41.11 -1.90 6.12
N LYS A 165 41.74 -1.13 7.03
CA LYS A 165 43.17 -0.87 6.89
C LYS A 165 43.88 -2.22 7.05
N SER A 166 44.64 -2.59 6.03
CA SER A 166 45.65 -3.64 6.09
C SER A 166 46.50 -3.41 7.34
N ALA A 167 46.52 -4.37 8.24
CA ALA A 167 47.56 -4.50 9.23
C ALA A 167 48.80 -5.00 8.49
N GLU A 168 49.67 -4.07 8.09
CA GLU A 168 51.07 -4.35 7.80
C GLU A 168 51.88 -3.75 8.95
N GLU A 169 52.32 -4.61 9.87
CA GLU A 169 53.55 -4.45 10.65
C GLU A 169 54.55 -5.50 10.16
#